data_AF-A0A1E1KWI6-F1
#
_entry.id   AF-A0A1E1KWI6-F1
#
_cell.length_a   1.000
_cell.length_b   1.000
_cell.length_c   1.000
_cell.angle_alpha   90.00
_cell.angle_beta   90.00
_cell.angle_gamma   90.00
#
_symmetry.space_group_name_H-M   'P 1'
#
loop_
_entity.id
_entity.type
_entity.pdbx_description
1 polymer ?
#
loop_
_entity_poly.entity_id
_entity_poly.type
_entity_poly.pdbx_seq_one_letter_code
_entity_poly.pdbx_strand_id
1 'polypeptide(L)'
;MAPKTSKAPKQQAKYTESPKEYPTIAAKLEAEYLASRPYQVLKETKGFSKFISSEKIAYAHSILLETGAWRTWAAPQQKEFWKLVEQQKIPIPLPKPPSLGKDQRGIDLGSYTPAEYKLYERRERDLRALREKSNRFRIKRAQGWTEEEVEEERNRRKLLGHLQGRKMGIYERDPEWDDVIPLEQDDGDGALAAIAYSDEYAEAMGYLRAIMAAKEYSPRVLGLTEHIISLNASHYTVWLYRARTLFALESSIEAELEWMNKVALDNQKNYQIWHHRQILIDNLYEKISSDHTAIENLADTETAFMARMFDEDSKNYHVWSYRQYLVRKLDLFNQKEIESIQTLLRSDIKNNSAWSHRFFVVFSDPKISTPGSLATERDFNMPSEIIDREIEFAKSATFDAPQNQSPWNYLRGVLTKGSRKLATQECFAGEFAKIPKEGEEDVKSSHALDFLADVWAEKKEFEKAERALDLLADKYDRIRKNYWMFKRSGLRGSELNLSI
;
A
#
# COMPACT_ATOMS: atom_id res chain seq x y z
N MET A 1 -64.10 -26.51 -47.94
CA MET A 1 -63.09 -26.92 -48.94
C MET A 1 -61.71 -26.78 -48.32
N ALA A 2 -61.03 -27.89 -48.07
CA ALA A 2 -59.67 -27.92 -47.55
C ALA A 2 -58.64 -27.58 -48.66
N PRO A 3 -57.56 -26.83 -48.37
CA PRO A 3 -56.39 -26.81 -49.22
C PRO A 3 -55.39 -27.91 -48.81
N LYS A 4 -54.81 -28.52 -49.83
CA LYS A 4 -54.01 -29.75 -49.81
C LYS A 4 -52.66 -29.57 -49.09
N THR A 5 -52.33 -30.55 -48.27
CA THR A 5 -51.01 -30.82 -47.68
C THR A 5 -49.95 -31.08 -48.77
N SER A 6 -48.87 -30.29 -48.80
CA SER A 6 -47.64 -30.63 -49.53
C SER A 6 -46.78 -31.55 -48.66
N LYS A 7 -46.36 -32.69 -49.24
CA LYS A 7 -45.48 -33.66 -48.58
C LYS A 7 -44.06 -33.12 -48.55
N ALA A 8 -43.52 -32.90 -47.35
CA ALA A 8 -42.10 -32.71 -47.12
C ALA A 8 -41.31 -34.00 -47.49
N PRO A 9 -40.09 -33.89 -48.06
CA PRO A 9 -39.30 -35.05 -48.42
C PRO A 9 -38.82 -35.80 -47.17
N LYS A 10 -38.93 -37.13 -47.20
CA LYS A 10 -38.47 -38.06 -46.15
C LYS A 10 -36.98 -37.82 -45.88
N GLN A 11 -36.66 -37.40 -44.65
CA GLN A 11 -35.31 -37.46 -44.10
C GLN A 11 -34.82 -38.92 -44.17
N GLN A 12 -33.73 -39.16 -44.90
CA GLN A 12 -32.99 -40.42 -44.83
C GLN A 12 -32.48 -40.59 -43.39
N ALA A 13 -32.79 -41.73 -42.79
CA ALA A 13 -32.29 -42.12 -41.49
C ALA A 13 -30.76 -42.11 -41.49
N LYS A 14 -30.16 -41.15 -40.77
CA LYS A 14 -28.76 -41.22 -40.36
C LYS A 14 -28.63 -42.42 -39.43
N TYR A 15 -27.98 -43.48 -39.90
CA TYR A 15 -27.43 -44.51 -39.01
C TYR A 15 -26.40 -43.83 -38.10
N THR A 16 -26.80 -43.51 -36.87
CA THR A 16 -25.87 -43.18 -35.79
C THR A 16 -25.25 -44.46 -35.28
N GLU A 17 -24.08 -44.83 -35.80
CA GLU A 17 -23.16 -45.69 -35.05
C GLU A 17 -22.85 -45.00 -33.72
N SER A 18 -22.94 -45.74 -32.62
CA SER A 18 -22.48 -45.30 -31.30
C SER A 18 -21.06 -44.73 -31.39
N PRO A 19 -20.73 -43.59 -30.76
CA PRO A 19 -19.41 -42.97 -30.90
C PRO A 19 -18.32 -43.96 -30.48
N LYS A 20 -17.43 -44.35 -31.39
CA LYS A 20 -16.19 -45.04 -31.02
C LYS A 20 -15.40 -44.10 -30.12
N GLU A 21 -15.25 -44.46 -28.85
CA GLU A 21 -14.40 -43.74 -27.92
C GLU A 21 -12.94 -44.09 -28.22
N TYR A 22 -12.15 -43.06 -28.54
CA TYR A 22 -10.71 -43.20 -28.75
C TYR A 22 -9.99 -42.67 -27.52
N PRO A 23 -8.96 -43.37 -27.01
CA PRO A 23 -8.23 -42.95 -25.81
C PRO A 23 -7.48 -41.64 -26.02
N THR A 24 -7.01 -41.38 -27.25
CA THR A 24 -6.33 -40.14 -27.61
C THR A 24 -6.79 -39.62 -28.97
N ILE A 25 -6.59 -38.31 -29.21
CA ILE A 25 -6.87 -37.67 -30.48
C ILE A 25 -5.93 -38.20 -31.57
N ALA A 26 -4.67 -38.51 -31.24
CA ALA A 26 -3.75 -39.15 -32.19
C ALA A 26 -4.28 -40.53 -32.62
N ALA A 27 -4.76 -41.35 -31.68
CA ALA A 27 -5.36 -42.65 -31.99
C ALA A 27 -6.63 -42.50 -32.83
N LYS A 28 -7.45 -41.47 -32.57
CA LYS A 28 -8.62 -41.15 -33.38
C LYS A 28 -8.25 -40.77 -34.82
N LEU A 29 -7.32 -39.84 -34.99
CA LEU A 29 -6.89 -39.36 -36.30
C LEU A 29 -6.22 -40.48 -37.11
N GLU A 30 -5.42 -41.33 -36.45
CA GLU A 30 -4.83 -42.51 -37.07
C GLU A 30 -5.90 -43.53 -37.47
N ALA A 31 -6.90 -43.77 -36.62
CA ALA A 31 -8.02 -44.65 -36.96
C ALA A 31 -8.87 -44.11 -38.12
N GLU A 32 -9.12 -42.81 -38.18
CA GLU A 32 -9.79 -42.15 -39.31
C GLU A 32 -8.95 -42.24 -40.59
N TYR A 33 -7.63 -42.06 -40.49
CA TYR A 33 -6.67 -42.22 -41.59
C TYR A 33 -6.68 -43.64 -42.16
N LEU A 34 -6.63 -44.66 -41.29
CA LEU A 34 -6.69 -46.07 -41.68
C LEU A 34 -8.08 -46.45 -42.23
N ALA A 35 -9.16 -45.93 -41.64
CA ALA A 35 -10.54 -46.16 -42.11
C ALA A 35 -10.78 -45.58 -43.52
N SER A 36 -10.06 -44.52 -43.91
CA SER A 36 -10.09 -44.00 -45.28
C SER A 36 -9.36 -44.88 -46.30
N ARG A 37 -8.65 -45.94 -45.85
CA ARG A 37 -7.88 -46.88 -46.69
C ARG A 37 -8.24 -48.35 -46.41
N PRO A 38 -9.53 -48.74 -46.51
CA PRO A 38 -9.97 -50.07 -46.09
C PRO A 38 -9.28 -51.20 -46.87
N TYR A 39 -9.01 -51.00 -48.16
CA TYR A 39 -8.36 -52.02 -49.00
C TYR A 39 -6.85 -52.14 -48.75
N GLN A 40 -6.19 -51.08 -48.28
CA GLN A 40 -4.79 -51.16 -47.84
C GLN A 40 -4.67 -51.89 -46.51
N VAL A 41 -5.54 -51.56 -45.54
CA VAL A 41 -5.64 -52.29 -44.27
C VAL A 41 -5.99 -53.76 -44.52
N LEU A 42 -6.91 -54.04 -45.45
CA LEU A 42 -7.26 -55.41 -45.85
C LEU A 42 -6.05 -56.15 -46.44
N LYS A 43 -5.19 -55.45 -47.20
CA LYS A 43 -3.99 -56.05 -47.79
C LYS A 43 -2.99 -56.42 -46.71
N GLU A 44 -2.78 -55.52 -45.75
CA GLU A 44 -1.85 -55.72 -44.64
C GLU A 44 -2.33 -56.82 -43.67
N THR A 45 -3.64 -56.96 -43.48
CA THR A 45 -4.23 -57.96 -42.56
C THR A 45 -4.48 -59.34 -43.19
N LYS A 46 -5.06 -59.39 -44.40
CA LYS A 46 -5.44 -60.65 -45.08
C LYS A 46 -4.33 -61.18 -46.01
N GLY A 47 -3.44 -60.30 -46.49
CA GLY A 47 -2.45 -60.60 -47.51
C GLY A 47 -3.04 -60.57 -48.93
N PHE A 48 -2.37 -59.92 -49.86
CA PHE A 48 -2.86 -59.71 -51.24
C PHE A 48 -3.17 -61.00 -52.01
N SER A 49 -2.43 -62.09 -51.73
CA SER A 49 -2.63 -63.39 -52.38
C SER A 49 -3.99 -64.02 -52.09
N LYS A 50 -4.62 -63.66 -50.96
CA LYS A 50 -5.92 -64.16 -50.52
C LYS A 50 -7.10 -63.29 -50.95
N PHE A 51 -6.87 -62.27 -51.78
CA PHE A 51 -7.93 -61.38 -52.26
C PHE A 51 -8.79 -62.07 -53.32
N ILE A 52 -10.11 -61.92 -53.23
CA ILE A 52 -11.03 -62.26 -54.34
C ILE A 52 -10.90 -61.21 -55.46
N SER A 53 -11.35 -61.53 -56.68
CA SER A 53 -11.17 -60.65 -57.85
C SER A 53 -11.73 -59.24 -57.64
N SER A 54 -12.86 -59.09 -56.96
CA SER A 54 -13.44 -57.78 -56.63
C SER A 54 -12.59 -56.98 -55.64
N GLU A 55 -11.97 -57.62 -54.64
CA GLU A 55 -11.06 -56.98 -53.69
C GLU A 55 -9.76 -56.52 -54.37
N LYS A 56 -9.24 -57.29 -55.34
CA LYS A 56 -8.06 -56.91 -56.13
C LYS A 56 -8.32 -55.67 -56.99
N ILE A 57 -9.49 -55.62 -57.63
CA ILE A 57 -9.90 -54.47 -58.46
C ILE A 57 -10.10 -53.23 -57.57
N ALA A 58 -10.81 -53.36 -56.45
CA ALA A 58 -11.04 -52.24 -55.54
C ALA A 58 -9.75 -51.72 -54.89
N TYR A 59 -8.80 -52.60 -54.57
CA TYR A 59 -7.46 -52.21 -54.13
C TYR A 59 -6.69 -51.45 -55.22
N ALA A 60 -6.71 -51.91 -56.47
CA ALA A 60 -6.06 -51.21 -57.58
C ALA A 60 -6.67 -49.81 -57.79
N HIS A 61 -8.00 -49.71 -57.77
CA HIS A 61 -8.69 -48.43 -57.86
C HIS A 61 -8.40 -47.51 -56.66
N SER A 62 -8.28 -48.03 -55.43
CA SER A 62 -7.92 -47.21 -54.27
C SER A 62 -6.51 -46.65 -54.35
N ILE A 63 -5.54 -47.41 -54.89
CA ILE A 63 -4.17 -46.94 -55.13
C ILE A 63 -4.14 -45.87 -56.22
N LEU A 64 -4.88 -46.06 -57.31
CA LEU A 64 -5.00 -45.06 -58.37
C LEU A 64 -5.62 -43.76 -57.83
N LEU A 65 -6.65 -43.89 -56.97
CA LEU A 65 -7.30 -42.75 -56.31
C LEU A 65 -6.33 -41.98 -55.40
N GLU A 66 -5.54 -42.69 -54.60
CA GLU A 66 -4.58 -42.12 -53.65
C GLU A 66 -3.37 -41.46 -54.32
N THR A 67 -2.77 -42.13 -55.30
CA THR A 67 -1.61 -41.60 -56.04
C THR A 67 -1.95 -40.40 -56.91
N GLY A 68 -3.25 -40.20 -57.19
CA GLY A 68 -3.72 -39.14 -58.09
C GLY A 68 -3.38 -39.40 -59.56
N ALA A 69 -2.93 -40.60 -59.92
CA ALA A 69 -2.55 -40.96 -61.29
C ALA A 69 -3.71 -40.75 -62.29
N TRP A 70 -4.96 -40.87 -61.83
CA TRP A 70 -6.14 -40.62 -62.66
C TRP A 70 -6.30 -39.17 -63.13
N ARG A 71 -5.66 -38.21 -62.46
CA ARG A 71 -5.77 -36.78 -62.79
C ARG A 71 -5.12 -36.44 -64.14
N THR A 72 -4.22 -37.29 -64.66
CA THR A 72 -3.56 -37.09 -65.96
C THR A 72 -4.31 -37.75 -67.13
N TRP A 73 -5.39 -38.48 -66.85
CA TRP A 73 -6.20 -39.15 -67.88
C TRP A 73 -7.13 -38.18 -68.60
N ALA A 74 -7.63 -38.56 -69.78
CA ALA A 74 -8.61 -37.76 -70.52
C ALA A 74 -9.94 -37.67 -69.74
N ALA A 75 -10.68 -36.57 -69.91
CA ALA A 75 -11.92 -36.31 -69.16
C ALA A 75 -12.96 -37.47 -69.17
N PRO A 76 -13.19 -38.19 -70.29
CA PRO A 76 -14.09 -39.35 -70.29
C PRO A 76 -13.63 -40.48 -69.34
N GLN A 77 -12.32 -40.74 -69.29
CA GLN A 77 -11.73 -41.79 -68.46
C GLN A 77 -11.80 -41.43 -66.97
N GLN A 78 -11.63 -40.15 -66.62
CA GLN A 78 -11.82 -39.68 -65.25
C GLN A 78 -13.26 -39.88 -64.78
N LYS A 79 -14.25 -39.56 -65.63
CA LYS A 79 -15.67 -39.72 -65.31
C LYS A 79 -16.04 -41.18 -65.08
N GLU A 80 -15.51 -42.08 -65.90
CA GLU A 80 -15.71 -43.52 -65.76
C GLU A 80 -15.04 -44.06 -64.49
N PHE A 81 -13.81 -43.63 -64.19
CA PHE A 81 -13.11 -44.00 -62.96
C PHE A 81 -13.86 -43.56 -61.69
N TRP A 82 -14.38 -42.33 -61.65
CA TRP A 82 -15.19 -41.87 -60.51
C TRP A 82 -16.47 -42.68 -60.34
N LYS A 83 -17.12 -43.10 -61.43
CA LYS A 83 -18.28 -43.99 -61.37
C LYS A 83 -17.91 -45.34 -60.75
N LEU A 84 -16.73 -45.88 -61.05
CA LEU A 84 -16.23 -47.13 -60.45
C LEU A 84 -15.91 -46.96 -58.96
N VAL A 85 -15.27 -45.85 -58.57
CA VAL A 85 -14.98 -45.50 -57.17
C VAL A 85 -16.27 -45.42 -56.34
N GLU A 86 -17.31 -44.78 -56.88
CA GLU A 86 -18.62 -44.65 -56.23
C GLU A 86 -19.35 -46.00 -56.15
N GLN A 87 -19.37 -46.78 -57.25
CA GLN A 87 -19.97 -48.12 -57.28
C GLN A 87 -19.32 -49.07 -56.25
N GLN A 88 -17.99 -48.99 -56.11
CA GLN A 88 -17.22 -49.81 -55.17
C GLN A 88 -17.15 -49.22 -53.76
N LYS A 89 -17.77 -48.05 -53.54
CA LYS A 89 -17.79 -47.31 -52.27
C LYS A 89 -16.38 -47.12 -51.70
N ILE A 90 -15.40 -46.83 -52.55
CA ILE A 90 -14.02 -46.60 -52.12
C ILE A 90 -13.98 -45.23 -51.42
N PRO A 91 -13.59 -45.15 -50.14
CA PRO A 91 -13.46 -43.87 -49.44
C PRO A 91 -12.38 -43.00 -50.06
N ILE A 92 -12.54 -41.67 -49.96
CA ILE A 92 -11.49 -40.73 -50.35
C ILE A 92 -10.35 -40.82 -49.30
N PRO A 93 -9.10 -41.11 -49.70
CA PRO A 93 -7.99 -41.22 -48.76
C PRO A 93 -7.74 -39.90 -48.03
N LEU A 94 -7.70 -39.93 -46.70
CA LEU A 94 -7.33 -38.78 -45.89
C LEU A 94 -5.80 -38.58 -45.91
N PRO A 95 -5.29 -37.34 -45.83
CA PRO A 95 -3.86 -37.12 -45.66
C PRO A 95 -3.36 -37.74 -44.36
N LYS A 96 -2.09 -38.13 -44.31
CA LYS A 96 -1.47 -38.62 -43.07
C LYS A 96 -1.60 -37.55 -41.99
N PRO A 97 -2.11 -37.87 -40.78
CA PRO A 97 -2.25 -36.89 -39.73
C PRO A 97 -0.89 -36.24 -39.42
N PRO A 98 -0.79 -34.90 -39.47
CA PRO A 98 0.43 -34.23 -39.04
C PRO A 98 0.60 -34.38 -37.53
N SER A 99 1.84 -34.22 -37.05
CA SER A 99 2.07 -34.06 -35.61
C SER A 99 1.32 -32.83 -35.11
N LEU A 100 0.53 -32.99 -34.05
CA LEU A 100 -0.25 -31.90 -33.47
C LEU A 100 0.64 -30.92 -32.67
N GLY A 101 1.88 -31.30 -32.39
CA GLY A 101 2.83 -30.48 -31.63
C GLY A 101 2.58 -30.52 -30.13
N LYS A 102 3.09 -29.52 -29.42
CA LYS A 102 2.98 -29.40 -27.97
C LYS A 102 2.16 -28.17 -27.59
N ASP A 103 1.47 -28.24 -26.47
CA ASP A 103 0.79 -27.09 -25.88
C ASP A 103 1.78 -26.13 -25.19
N GLN A 104 1.29 -25.03 -24.62
CA GLN A 104 2.11 -24.02 -23.92
C GLN A 104 2.83 -24.56 -22.68
N ARG A 105 2.41 -25.73 -22.15
CA ARG A 105 3.03 -26.41 -21.01
C ARG A 105 4.01 -27.50 -21.45
N GLY A 106 4.23 -27.66 -22.76
CA GLY A 106 5.09 -28.68 -23.34
C GLY A 106 4.46 -30.07 -23.42
N ILE A 107 3.15 -30.20 -23.20
CA ILE A 107 2.42 -31.47 -23.27
C ILE A 107 2.11 -31.78 -24.73
N ASP A 108 2.35 -33.03 -25.16
CA ASP A 108 2.03 -33.48 -26.52
C ASP A 108 0.51 -33.47 -26.74
N LEU A 109 0.05 -32.67 -27.71
CA LEU A 109 -1.37 -32.55 -28.05
C LEU A 109 -1.95 -33.84 -28.59
N GLY A 110 -1.12 -34.73 -29.17
CA GLY A 110 -1.53 -36.06 -29.60
C GLY A 110 -2.03 -36.95 -28.45
N SER A 111 -1.62 -36.67 -27.22
CA SER A 111 -1.97 -37.45 -26.03
C SER A 111 -3.35 -37.12 -25.44
N TYR A 112 -3.98 -36.03 -25.87
CA TYR A 112 -5.25 -35.55 -25.32
C TYR A 112 -6.38 -36.48 -25.72
N THR A 113 -7.41 -36.64 -24.90
CA THR A 113 -8.67 -37.24 -25.36
C THR A 113 -9.31 -36.37 -26.45
N PRO A 114 -10.15 -36.93 -27.35
CA PRO A 114 -10.84 -36.13 -28.36
C PRO A 114 -11.70 -34.99 -27.78
N ALA A 115 -12.20 -35.11 -26.54
CA ALA A 115 -12.95 -34.06 -25.86
C ALA A 115 -12.04 -32.93 -25.37
N GLU A 116 -10.91 -33.27 -24.73
CA GLU A 116 -9.90 -32.31 -24.28
C GLU A 116 -9.27 -31.55 -25.46
N TYR A 117 -8.99 -32.24 -26.57
CA TYR A 117 -8.45 -31.61 -27.77
C TYR A 117 -9.43 -30.58 -28.37
N LYS A 118 -10.74 -30.90 -28.41
CA LYS A 118 -11.76 -29.92 -28.85
C LYS A 118 -11.83 -28.70 -27.94
N LEU A 119 -11.69 -28.89 -26.63
CA LEU A 119 -11.66 -27.78 -25.67
C LEU A 119 -10.41 -26.92 -25.88
N TYR A 120 -9.26 -27.55 -26.11
CA TYR A 120 -8.02 -26.89 -26.49
C TYR A 120 -8.18 -26.05 -27.77
N GLU A 121 -8.72 -26.63 -28.85
CA GLU A 121 -8.95 -25.91 -30.11
C GLU A 121 -9.87 -24.69 -29.93
N ARG A 122 -10.92 -24.84 -29.12
CA ARG A 122 -11.84 -23.74 -28.81
C ARG A 122 -11.10 -22.61 -28.10
N ARG A 123 -10.33 -22.95 -27.05
CA ARG A 123 -9.53 -22.00 -26.29
C ARG A 123 -8.50 -21.28 -27.17
N GLU A 124 -7.79 -21.98 -28.04
CA GLU A 124 -6.81 -21.35 -28.96
C GLU A 124 -7.48 -20.41 -29.97
N ARG A 125 -8.68 -20.77 -30.44
CA ARG A 125 -9.47 -19.90 -31.33
C ARG A 125 -9.91 -18.64 -30.61
N ASP A 126 -10.37 -18.76 -29.37
CA ASP A 126 -10.77 -17.63 -28.53
C ASP A 126 -9.57 -16.73 -28.22
N LEU A 127 -8.43 -17.31 -27.84
CA LEU A 127 -7.15 -16.59 -27.63
C LEU A 127 -6.74 -15.80 -28.88
N ARG A 128 -6.81 -16.43 -30.07
CA ARG A 128 -6.49 -15.76 -31.34
C ARG A 128 -7.42 -14.59 -31.61
N ALA A 129 -8.72 -14.78 -31.47
CA ALA A 129 -9.72 -13.74 -31.68
C ALA A 129 -9.54 -12.54 -30.72
N LEU A 130 -9.21 -12.82 -29.45
CA LEU A 130 -8.93 -11.78 -28.46
C LEU A 130 -7.63 -11.03 -28.76
N ARG A 131 -6.55 -11.73 -29.16
CA ARG A 131 -5.27 -11.11 -29.56
C ARG A 131 -5.45 -10.21 -30.78
N GLU A 132 -6.21 -10.65 -31.77
CA GLU A 132 -6.52 -9.81 -32.95
C GLU A 132 -7.30 -8.55 -32.57
N LYS A 133 -8.28 -8.66 -31.65
CA LYS A 133 -9.01 -7.50 -31.13
C LYS A 133 -8.09 -6.53 -30.39
N SER A 134 -7.24 -7.04 -29.50
CA SER A 134 -6.26 -6.23 -28.75
C SER A 134 -5.25 -5.54 -29.66
N ASN A 135 -4.76 -6.24 -30.70
CA ASN A 135 -3.89 -5.63 -31.71
C ASN A 135 -4.59 -4.52 -32.50
N ARG A 136 -5.86 -4.72 -32.89
CA ARG A 136 -6.66 -3.67 -33.53
C ARG A 136 -6.83 -2.46 -32.63
N PHE A 137 -7.11 -2.67 -31.35
CA PHE A 137 -7.18 -1.60 -30.34
C PHE A 137 -5.86 -0.81 -30.28
N ARG A 138 -4.72 -1.51 -30.20
CA ARG A 138 -3.39 -0.88 -30.16
C ARG A 138 -3.07 -0.07 -31.42
N ILE A 139 -3.44 -0.55 -32.61
CA ILE A 139 -3.23 0.18 -33.87
C ILE A 139 -4.06 1.47 -33.92
N LYS A 140 -5.23 1.49 -33.27
CA LYS A 140 -6.11 2.67 -33.20
C LYS A 140 -5.56 3.79 -32.29
N ARG A 141 -4.45 3.59 -31.57
CA ARG A 141 -3.88 4.55 -30.58
C ARG A 141 -3.74 5.99 -31.10
N ALA A 142 -3.45 6.19 -32.39
CA ALA A 142 -3.29 7.52 -32.97
C ALA A 142 -4.60 8.33 -33.09
N GLN A 143 -5.78 7.69 -32.98
CA GLN A 143 -7.09 8.34 -33.11
C GLN A 143 -7.70 8.74 -31.77
N GLY A 144 -7.00 8.46 -30.65
CA GLY A 144 -7.56 8.57 -29.31
C GLY A 144 -8.50 7.40 -28.96
N TRP A 145 -8.81 7.26 -27.67
CA TRP A 145 -9.68 6.23 -27.13
C TRP A 145 -10.71 6.84 -26.19
N THR A 146 -11.89 6.23 -26.10
CA THR A 146 -12.85 6.52 -25.02
C THR A 146 -12.52 5.72 -23.77
N GLU A 147 -13.00 6.17 -22.61
CA GLU A 147 -12.84 5.45 -21.34
C GLU A 147 -13.49 4.06 -21.39
N GLU A 148 -14.63 3.93 -22.07
CA GLU A 148 -15.30 2.65 -22.32
C GLU A 148 -14.44 1.70 -23.16
N GLU A 149 -13.79 2.20 -24.22
CA GLU A 149 -12.90 1.39 -25.07
C GLU A 149 -11.67 0.89 -24.30
N VAL A 150 -11.12 1.73 -23.41
CA VAL A 150 -10.00 1.37 -22.51
C VAL A 150 -10.44 0.28 -21.52
N GLU A 151 -11.62 0.43 -20.92
CA GLU A 151 -12.15 -0.56 -19.98
C GLU A 151 -12.47 -1.91 -20.66
N GLU A 152 -12.99 -1.88 -21.89
CA GLU A 152 -13.13 -3.09 -22.69
C GLU A 152 -11.79 -3.76 -22.97
N GLU A 153 -10.72 -3.00 -23.25
CA GLU A 153 -9.39 -3.54 -23.45
C GLU A 153 -8.80 -4.13 -22.18
N ARG A 154 -8.97 -3.50 -21.02
CA ARG A 154 -8.58 -4.07 -19.71
C ARG A 154 -9.28 -5.41 -19.46
N ASN A 155 -10.58 -5.48 -19.72
CA ASN A 155 -11.37 -6.71 -19.56
C ASN A 155 -10.94 -7.80 -20.56
N ARG A 156 -10.63 -7.42 -21.80
CA ARG A 156 -10.11 -8.31 -22.84
C ARG A 156 -8.75 -8.91 -22.45
N ARG A 157 -7.85 -8.09 -21.92
CA ARG A 157 -6.53 -8.48 -21.42
C ARG A 157 -6.64 -9.39 -20.19
N LYS A 158 -7.57 -9.11 -19.28
CA LYS A 158 -7.89 -10.00 -18.15
C LYS A 158 -8.35 -11.38 -18.62
N LEU A 159 -9.24 -11.44 -19.62
CA LEU A 159 -9.69 -12.71 -20.20
C LEU A 159 -8.55 -13.46 -20.93
N LEU A 160 -7.69 -12.74 -21.65
CA LEU A 160 -6.49 -13.32 -22.27
C LEU A 160 -5.59 -14.01 -21.24
N GLY A 161 -5.30 -13.35 -20.11
CA GLY A 161 -4.53 -13.95 -19.01
C GLY A 161 -5.21 -15.20 -18.46
N HIS A 162 -6.51 -15.11 -18.18
CA HIS A 162 -7.28 -16.24 -17.65
C HIS A 162 -7.25 -17.46 -18.58
N LEU A 163 -7.43 -17.26 -19.89
CA LEU A 163 -7.34 -18.34 -20.88
C LEU A 163 -5.91 -18.89 -21.03
N GLN A 164 -4.89 -18.11 -20.71
CA GLN A 164 -3.48 -18.55 -20.65
C GLN A 164 -3.13 -19.21 -19.31
N GLY A 165 -4.05 -19.26 -18.35
CA GLY A 165 -3.81 -19.84 -17.02
C GLY A 165 -2.92 -18.98 -16.12
N ARG A 166 -2.76 -17.67 -16.41
CA ARG A 166 -2.01 -16.73 -15.59
C ARG A 166 -2.87 -15.53 -15.19
N LYS A 167 -2.66 -15.00 -13.98
CA LYS A 167 -3.29 -13.75 -13.57
C LYS A 167 -2.45 -12.60 -14.14
N MET A 168 -3.02 -11.83 -15.06
CA MET A 168 -2.36 -10.62 -15.55
C MET A 168 -2.31 -9.57 -14.44
N GLY A 169 -1.19 -8.85 -14.39
CA GLY A 169 -0.99 -7.75 -13.46
C GLY A 169 -1.97 -6.58 -13.67
N ILE A 170 -1.98 -5.62 -12.75
CA ILE A 170 -2.82 -4.41 -12.82
C ILE A 170 -2.35 -3.49 -13.93
N TYR A 171 -1.05 -3.27 -14.03
CA TYR A 171 -0.44 -2.36 -14.99
C TYR A 171 -0.20 -3.05 -16.33
N GLU A 172 0.14 -4.34 -16.34
CA GLU A 172 0.26 -5.14 -17.55
C GLU A 172 -1.03 -5.15 -18.38
N ARG A 173 -2.19 -5.17 -17.70
CA ARG A 173 -3.49 -5.17 -18.38
C ARG A 173 -4.02 -3.79 -18.73
N ASP A 174 -3.35 -2.72 -18.31
CA ASP A 174 -3.79 -1.36 -18.59
C ASP A 174 -3.12 -0.82 -19.86
N PRO A 175 -3.87 -0.51 -20.94
CA PRO A 175 -3.28 0.01 -22.16
C PRO A 175 -2.60 1.38 -21.99
N GLU A 176 -2.91 2.13 -20.94
CA GLU A 176 -2.20 3.38 -20.61
C GLU A 176 -0.72 3.11 -20.30
N TRP A 177 -0.34 1.89 -19.92
CA TRP A 177 1.01 1.51 -19.54
C TRP A 177 1.77 0.74 -20.62
N ASP A 178 1.23 0.62 -21.84
CA ASP A 178 1.83 -0.12 -22.97
C ASP A 178 3.20 0.42 -23.41
N ASP A 179 3.48 1.69 -23.16
CA ASP A 179 4.78 2.33 -23.47
C ASP A 179 5.84 2.12 -22.39
N VAL A 180 5.50 1.54 -21.24
CA VAL A 180 6.40 1.33 -20.11
C VAL A 180 6.80 -0.14 -20.03
N ILE A 181 8.10 -0.39 -20.06
CA ILE A 181 8.67 -1.72 -19.77
C ILE A 181 9.07 -1.72 -18.29
N PRO A 182 8.44 -2.53 -17.43
CA PRO A 182 8.76 -2.54 -16.00
C PRO A 182 10.20 -2.99 -15.75
N LEU A 183 10.85 -2.37 -14.76
CA LEU A 183 12.20 -2.73 -14.34
C LEU A 183 12.13 -3.57 -13.07
N GLU A 184 12.57 -4.83 -13.14
CA GLU A 184 12.59 -5.72 -11.97
C GLU A 184 13.55 -5.23 -10.87
N GLN A 185 13.35 -5.70 -9.64
CA GLN A 185 14.27 -5.43 -8.55
C GLN A 185 15.47 -6.36 -8.68
N ASP A 186 16.68 -5.80 -8.67
CA ASP A 186 17.92 -6.57 -8.65
C ASP A 186 18.51 -6.55 -7.23
N ASP A 187 18.31 -7.64 -6.51
CA ASP A 187 18.86 -7.84 -5.15
C ASP A 187 20.22 -8.56 -5.17
N GLY A 188 20.70 -8.98 -6.35
CA GLY A 188 21.94 -9.74 -6.54
C GLY A 188 21.88 -11.21 -6.09
N ASP A 189 22.90 -11.97 -6.48
CA ASP A 189 23.05 -13.38 -6.10
C ASP A 189 23.32 -13.53 -4.60
N GLY A 190 22.55 -14.40 -3.92
CA GLY A 190 22.71 -14.65 -2.49
C GLY A 190 22.19 -13.53 -1.58
N ALA A 191 21.23 -12.74 -2.07
CA ALA A 191 20.60 -11.64 -1.35
C ALA A 191 20.18 -12.02 0.09
N LEU A 192 20.64 -11.23 1.06
CA LEU A 192 20.24 -11.35 2.46
C LEU A 192 18.96 -10.56 2.70
N ALA A 193 18.04 -11.13 3.49
CA ALA A 193 16.75 -10.52 3.82
C ALA A 193 15.87 -10.19 2.60
N ALA A 194 16.00 -10.95 1.50
CA ALA A 194 15.11 -10.85 0.35
C ALA A 194 13.65 -11.10 0.77
N ILE A 195 12.78 -10.16 0.43
CA ILE A 195 11.36 -10.23 0.77
C ILE A 195 10.63 -10.97 -0.35
N ALA A 196 9.83 -11.98 0.01
CA ALA A 196 8.90 -12.61 -0.92
C ALA A 196 7.69 -11.70 -1.14
N TYR A 197 7.84 -10.70 -2.01
CA TYR A 197 6.78 -9.74 -2.33
C TYR A 197 5.58 -10.42 -3.01
N SER A 198 4.39 -9.83 -2.86
CA SER A 198 3.25 -10.19 -3.70
C SER A 198 3.52 -9.79 -5.16
N ASP A 199 2.95 -10.54 -6.11
CA ASP A 199 3.04 -10.22 -7.54
C ASP A 199 2.59 -8.77 -7.83
N GLU A 200 1.57 -8.30 -7.12
CA GLU A 200 1.03 -6.95 -7.24
C GLU A 200 2.02 -5.86 -6.80
N TYR A 201 2.67 -6.03 -5.65
CA TYR A 201 3.66 -5.08 -5.18
C TYR A 201 4.92 -5.10 -6.06
N ALA A 202 5.38 -6.29 -6.45
CA ALA A 202 6.53 -6.45 -7.32
C ALA A 202 6.30 -5.79 -8.70
N GLU A 203 5.11 -5.97 -9.28
CA GLU A 203 4.69 -5.32 -10.52
C GLU A 203 4.67 -3.79 -10.37
N ALA A 204 3.92 -3.27 -9.39
CA ALA A 204 3.78 -1.83 -9.18
C ALA A 204 5.14 -1.14 -9.00
N MET A 205 6.02 -1.73 -8.18
CA MET A 205 7.37 -1.24 -7.99
C MET A 205 8.22 -1.34 -9.25
N GLY A 206 7.99 -2.33 -10.10
CA GLY A 206 8.68 -2.45 -11.38
C GLY A 206 8.33 -1.33 -12.36
N TYR A 207 7.05 -0.98 -12.42
CA TYR A 207 6.58 0.19 -13.17
C TYR A 207 7.11 1.49 -12.57
N LEU A 208 7.13 1.64 -11.24
CA LEU A 208 7.69 2.82 -10.60
C LEU A 208 9.17 3.01 -10.92
N ARG A 209 9.98 1.94 -10.85
CA ARG A 209 11.40 2.02 -11.21
C ARG A 209 11.60 2.46 -12.66
N ALA A 210 10.78 1.96 -13.59
CA ALA A 210 10.82 2.37 -14.99
C ALA A 210 10.47 3.87 -15.18
N ILE A 211 9.37 4.32 -14.56
CA ILE A 211 8.94 5.73 -14.56
C ILE A 211 10.01 6.65 -13.98
N MET A 212 10.60 6.27 -12.85
CA MET A 212 11.65 7.05 -12.20
C MET A 212 12.90 7.14 -13.07
N ALA A 213 13.28 6.07 -13.76
CA ALA A 213 14.42 6.07 -14.69
C ALA A 213 14.17 7.01 -15.88
N ALA A 214 12.93 7.05 -16.39
CA ALA A 214 12.49 7.98 -17.42
C ALA A 214 12.28 9.43 -16.92
N LYS A 215 12.29 9.67 -15.59
CA LYS A 215 11.96 10.95 -14.96
C LYS A 215 10.60 11.50 -15.42
N GLU A 216 9.63 10.62 -15.59
CA GLU A 216 8.29 11.01 -15.98
C GLU A 216 7.50 11.59 -14.80
N TYR A 217 6.85 12.73 -15.04
CA TYR A 217 5.90 13.36 -14.13
C TYR A 217 4.58 13.56 -14.88
N SER A 218 3.62 12.67 -14.65
CA SER A 218 2.33 12.67 -15.34
C SER A 218 1.20 12.26 -14.39
N PRO A 219 -0.08 12.53 -14.72
CA PRO A 219 -1.20 12.15 -13.85
C PRO A 219 -1.24 10.65 -13.50
N ARG A 220 -0.87 9.75 -14.44
CA ARG A 220 -0.80 8.30 -14.17
C ARG A 220 0.22 7.92 -13.10
N VAL A 221 1.28 8.72 -12.93
CA VAL A 221 2.27 8.53 -11.86
C VAL A 221 1.66 8.81 -10.48
N LEU A 222 0.73 9.76 -10.37
CA LEU A 222 0.01 9.97 -9.11
C LEU A 222 -0.86 8.75 -8.76
N GLY A 223 -1.56 8.17 -9.74
CA GLY A 223 -2.31 6.91 -9.52
C GLY A 223 -1.40 5.73 -9.12
N LEU A 224 -0.24 5.59 -9.77
CA LEU A 224 0.75 4.57 -9.42
C LEU A 224 1.29 4.74 -7.99
N THR A 225 1.70 5.96 -7.63
CA THR A 225 2.26 6.22 -6.29
C THR A 225 1.22 6.06 -5.19
N GLU A 226 -0.03 6.46 -5.43
CA GLU A 226 -1.15 6.21 -4.50
C GLU A 226 -1.34 4.72 -4.24
N HIS A 227 -1.35 3.90 -5.30
CA HIS A 227 -1.47 2.46 -5.17
C HIS A 227 -0.28 1.85 -4.41
N ILE A 228 0.95 2.27 -4.69
CA ILE A 228 2.12 1.75 -3.95
C ILE A 228 2.07 2.16 -2.47
N ILE A 229 1.60 3.38 -2.17
CA ILE A 229 1.43 3.86 -0.79
C ILE A 229 0.38 3.04 -0.05
N SER A 230 -0.70 2.60 -0.71
CA SER A 230 -1.70 1.74 -0.07
C SER A 230 -1.15 0.34 0.24
N LEU A 231 -0.15 -0.14 -0.51
CA LEU A 231 0.57 -1.39 -0.23
C LEU A 231 1.68 -1.22 0.83
N ASN A 232 2.37 -0.08 0.82
CA ASN A 232 3.46 0.23 1.75
C ASN A 232 3.62 1.76 1.94
N ALA A 233 2.90 2.31 2.92
CA ALA A 233 2.96 3.73 3.25
C ALA A 233 4.33 4.18 3.81
N SER A 234 5.24 3.26 4.16
CA SER A 234 6.55 3.60 4.73
C SER A 234 7.63 3.84 3.66
N HIS A 235 7.31 3.65 2.37
CA HIS A 235 8.29 3.76 1.30
C HIS A 235 8.63 5.22 0.95
N TYR A 236 9.65 5.79 1.59
CA TYR A 236 10.01 7.22 1.46
C TYR A 236 10.30 7.69 0.03
N THR A 237 10.90 6.84 -0.82
CA THR A 237 11.16 7.20 -2.23
C THR A 237 9.87 7.47 -3.00
N VAL A 238 8.80 6.71 -2.73
CA VAL A 238 7.49 6.86 -3.39
C VAL A 238 6.88 8.21 -3.04
N TRP A 239 6.90 8.57 -1.75
CA TRP A 239 6.43 9.88 -1.26
C TRP A 239 7.19 11.06 -1.86
N LEU A 240 8.52 10.96 -1.93
CA LEU A 240 9.34 12.00 -2.52
C LEU A 240 9.06 12.15 -4.02
N TYR A 241 8.90 11.03 -4.74
CA TYR A 241 8.57 11.07 -6.16
C TYR A 241 7.16 11.61 -6.40
N ARG A 242 6.18 11.23 -5.57
CA ARG A 242 4.82 11.78 -5.58
C ARG A 242 4.82 13.30 -5.40
N ALA A 243 5.55 13.84 -4.43
CA ALA A 243 5.69 15.28 -4.22
C ALA A 243 6.24 16.00 -5.47
N ARG A 244 7.30 15.45 -6.07
CA ARG A 244 7.89 16.00 -7.30
C ARG A 244 6.90 15.99 -8.45
N THR A 245 6.14 14.90 -8.61
CA THR A 245 5.09 14.80 -9.62
C THR A 245 3.99 15.84 -9.41
N LEU A 246 3.48 15.98 -8.17
CA LEU A 246 2.46 16.98 -7.84
C LEU A 246 2.92 18.40 -8.20
N PHE A 247 4.17 18.74 -7.86
CA PHE A 247 4.72 20.06 -8.14
C PHE A 247 4.97 20.29 -9.62
N ALA A 248 5.50 19.28 -10.34
CA ALA A 248 5.73 19.38 -11.78
C ALA A 248 4.43 19.54 -12.58
N LEU A 249 3.33 18.99 -12.06
CA LEU A 249 1.99 19.09 -12.67
C LEU A 249 1.18 20.30 -12.18
N GLU A 250 1.72 21.10 -11.24
CA GLU A 250 0.99 22.16 -10.56
C GLU A 250 -0.37 21.69 -10.00
N SER A 251 -0.39 20.46 -9.46
CA SER A 251 -1.60 19.86 -8.92
C SER A 251 -2.09 20.59 -7.66
N SER A 252 -3.40 20.52 -7.38
CA SER A 252 -3.99 21.11 -6.16
C SER A 252 -3.43 20.43 -4.92
N ILE A 253 -2.80 21.24 -4.06
CA ILE A 253 -2.25 20.78 -2.78
C ILE A 253 -3.36 20.50 -1.78
N GLU A 254 -4.46 21.24 -1.86
CA GLU A 254 -5.65 21.08 -1.04
C GLU A 254 -6.30 19.71 -1.27
N ALA A 255 -6.43 19.31 -2.54
CA ALA A 255 -6.93 17.98 -2.91
C ALA A 255 -6.01 16.86 -2.38
N GLU A 256 -4.69 17.05 -2.48
CA GLU A 256 -3.71 16.12 -1.94
C GLU A 256 -3.79 16.02 -0.40
N LEU A 257 -3.90 17.15 0.31
CA LEU A 257 -4.05 17.17 1.77
C LEU A 257 -5.32 16.43 2.21
N GLU A 258 -6.42 16.53 1.46
CA GLU A 258 -7.65 15.79 1.75
C GLU A 258 -7.50 14.28 1.50
N TRP A 259 -6.79 13.88 0.45
CA TRP A 259 -6.41 12.48 0.26
C TRP A 259 -5.52 12.00 1.40
N MET A 260 -4.50 12.78 1.78
CA MET A 260 -3.59 12.45 2.88
C MET A 260 -4.32 12.34 4.22
N ASN A 261 -5.38 13.10 4.46
CA ASN A 261 -6.16 13.00 5.70
C ASN A 261 -6.66 11.56 5.91
N LYS A 262 -7.07 10.87 4.83
CA LYS A 262 -7.52 9.47 4.88
C LYS A 262 -6.34 8.53 5.15
N VAL A 263 -5.26 8.68 4.38
CA VAL A 263 -4.06 7.84 4.51
C VAL A 263 -3.45 7.94 5.92
N ALA A 264 -3.46 9.15 6.51
CA ALA A 264 -2.92 9.41 7.84
C ALA A 264 -3.74 8.76 8.96
N LEU A 265 -5.07 8.75 8.87
CA LEU A 265 -5.93 8.08 9.84
C LEU A 265 -5.65 6.56 9.84
N ASP A 266 -5.46 5.97 8.67
CA ASP A 266 -5.12 4.54 8.56
C ASP A 266 -3.67 4.22 9.00
N ASN A 267 -2.77 5.21 9.03
CA ASN A 267 -1.32 5.02 9.21
C ASN A 267 -0.69 6.06 10.16
N GLN A 268 -1.30 6.31 11.32
CA GLN A 268 -0.96 7.47 12.15
C GLN A 268 0.51 7.58 12.61
N LYS A 269 1.21 6.44 12.73
CA LYS A 269 2.60 6.33 13.24
C LYS A 269 3.61 6.12 12.11
N ASN A 270 3.47 6.92 11.05
CA ASN A 270 4.29 6.85 9.85
C ASN A 270 5.02 8.19 9.63
N TYR A 271 6.36 8.16 9.58
CA TYR A 271 7.16 9.38 9.39
C TYR A 271 6.95 10.05 8.03
N GLN A 272 6.76 9.26 6.97
CA GLN A 272 6.69 9.74 5.61
C GLN A 272 5.44 10.58 5.37
N ILE A 273 4.30 10.21 5.96
CA ILE A 273 3.05 10.97 5.88
C ILE A 273 3.24 12.38 6.46
N TRP A 274 3.76 12.50 7.68
CA TRP A 274 3.93 13.81 8.32
C TRP A 274 4.99 14.66 7.63
N HIS A 275 6.06 14.03 7.13
CA HIS A 275 7.07 14.75 6.36
C HIS A 275 6.53 15.20 5.00
N HIS A 276 5.78 14.36 4.29
CA HIS A 276 5.14 14.74 3.03
C HIS A 276 4.16 15.90 3.24
N ARG A 277 3.38 15.87 4.34
CA ARG A 277 2.48 16.96 4.69
C ARG A 277 3.23 18.28 4.88
N GLN A 278 4.36 18.27 5.59
CA GLN A 278 5.22 19.46 5.72
C GLN A 278 5.72 20.00 4.37
N ILE A 279 6.16 19.12 3.47
CA ILE A 279 6.60 19.52 2.11
C ILE A 279 5.46 20.21 1.35
N LEU A 280 4.24 19.69 1.45
CA LEU A 280 3.07 20.28 0.81
C LEU A 280 2.71 21.64 1.42
N ILE A 281 2.71 21.76 2.75
CA ILE A 281 2.46 23.02 3.46
C ILE A 281 3.53 24.06 3.12
N ASP A 282 4.80 23.68 3.05
CA ASP A 282 5.88 24.59 2.68
C ASP A 282 5.66 25.16 1.27
N ASN A 283 5.31 24.30 0.30
CA ASN A 283 5.00 24.75 -1.06
C ASN A 283 3.74 25.62 -1.14
N LEU A 284 2.68 25.24 -0.43
CA LEU A 284 1.43 26.00 -0.40
C LEU A 284 1.65 27.38 0.24
N TYR A 285 2.37 27.43 1.35
CA TYR A 285 2.66 28.67 2.07
C TYR A 285 3.40 29.68 1.19
N GLU A 286 4.36 29.24 0.36
CA GLU A 286 5.04 30.14 -0.58
C GLU A 286 4.04 30.86 -1.51
N LYS A 287 2.95 30.18 -1.90
CA LYS A 287 1.92 30.71 -2.80
C LYS A 287 0.92 31.62 -2.08
N ILE A 288 0.62 31.34 -0.80
CA ILE A 288 -0.43 32.05 -0.04
C ILE A 288 0.10 33.02 1.01
N SER A 289 1.43 33.14 1.18
CA SER A 289 2.05 33.90 2.28
C SER A 289 1.65 35.38 2.36
N SER A 290 1.17 35.98 1.27
CA SER A 290 0.66 37.35 1.22
C SER A 290 -0.84 37.48 1.50
N ASP A 291 -1.59 36.38 1.54
CA ASP A 291 -3.03 36.34 1.80
C ASP A 291 -3.30 35.82 3.21
N HIS A 292 -3.57 36.75 4.12
CA HIS A 292 -3.86 36.42 5.51
C HIS A 292 -5.10 35.53 5.68
N THR A 293 -6.13 35.72 4.84
CA THR A 293 -7.37 34.93 4.92
C THR A 293 -7.10 33.48 4.53
N ALA A 294 -6.27 33.27 3.50
CA ALA A 294 -5.86 31.93 3.09
C ALA A 294 -5.03 31.22 4.18
N ILE A 295 -4.13 31.94 4.85
CA ILE A 295 -3.34 31.41 5.98
C ILE A 295 -4.24 31.02 7.15
N GLU A 296 -5.20 31.87 7.53
CA GLU A 296 -6.15 31.55 8.60
C GLU A 296 -6.99 30.32 8.26
N ASN A 297 -7.46 30.21 7.01
CA ASN A 297 -8.25 29.07 6.57
C ASN A 297 -7.42 27.77 6.56
N LEU A 298 -6.14 27.84 6.17
CA LEU A 298 -5.20 26.72 6.26
C LEU A 298 -4.97 26.31 7.72
N ALA A 299 -4.74 27.27 8.61
CA ALA A 299 -4.54 26.99 10.04
C ALA A 299 -5.78 26.29 10.64
N ASP A 300 -6.98 26.71 10.27
CA ASP A 300 -8.24 26.16 10.78
C ASP A 300 -8.49 24.74 10.27
N THR A 301 -8.27 24.50 8.97
CA THR A 301 -8.40 23.16 8.37
C THR A 301 -7.38 22.18 8.95
N GLU A 302 -6.12 22.60 9.11
CA GLU A 302 -5.08 21.77 9.73
C GLU A 302 -5.36 21.50 11.21
N THR A 303 -5.83 22.50 11.96
CA THR A 303 -6.20 22.33 13.37
C THR A 303 -7.37 21.36 13.53
N ALA A 304 -8.38 21.46 12.67
CA ALA A 304 -9.52 20.53 12.67
C ALA A 304 -9.08 19.10 12.32
N PHE A 305 -8.14 18.93 11.39
CA PHE A 305 -7.58 17.61 11.09
C PHE A 305 -6.76 17.05 12.27
N MET A 306 -5.89 17.84 12.89
CA MET A 306 -5.13 17.40 14.07
C MET A 306 -6.04 17.03 15.24
N ALA A 307 -7.18 17.71 15.42
CA ALA A 307 -8.17 17.34 16.43
C ALA A 307 -8.68 15.90 16.21
N ARG A 308 -9.05 15.54 14.98
CA ARG A 308 -9.43 14.15 14.63
C ARG A 308 -8.32 13.15 14.95
N MET A 309 -7.06 13.49 14.67
CA MET A 309 -5.93 12.62 14.97
C MET A 309 -5.73 12.46 16.49
N PHE A 310 -5.94 13.51 17.28
CA PHE A 310 -5.85 13.45 18.74
C PHE A 310 -7.03 12.71 19.39
N ASP A 311 -8.19 12.67 18.75
CA ASP A 311 -9.33 11.87 19.22
C ASP A 311 -9.00 10.37 19.16
N GLU A 312 -8.17 9.93 18.21
CA GLU A 312 -7.69 8.53 18.14
C GLU A 312 -6.45 8.27 19.01
N ASP A 313 -5.46 9.17 19.01
CA ASP A 313 -4.27 9.10 19.89
C ASP A 313 -3.81 10.49 20.33
N SER A 314 -4.29 10.92 21.50
CA SER A 314 -4.01 12.25 22.09
C SER A 314 -2.53 12.47 22.45
N LYS A 315 -1.69 11.43 22.34
CA LYS A 315 -0.25 11.44 22.65
C LYS A 315 0.60 11.11 21.44
N ASN A 316 0.03 11.09 20.23
CA ASN A 316 0.77 10.82 19.00
C ASN A 316 1.88 11.86 18.79
N TYR A 317 3.14 11.40 18.86
CA TYR A 317 4.32 12.26 18.80
C TYR A 317 4.45 12.99 17.45
N HIS A 318 4.06 12.35 16.35
CA HIS A 318 4.16 12.96 15.03
C HIS A 318 3.18 14.12 14.87
N VAL A 319 1.93 13.95 15.35
CA VAL A 319 0.92 15.01 15.32
C VAL A 319 1.38 16.20 16.15
N TRP A 320 1.92 15.98 17.36
CA TRP A 320 2.45 17.05 18.20
C TRP A 320 3.66 17.76 17.57
N SER A 321 4.59 17.02 16.97
CA SER A 321 5.73 17.57 16.25
C SER A 321 5.28 18.42 15.04
N TYR A 322 4.32 17.92 14.28
CA TYR A 322 3.72 18.62 13.15
C TYR A 322 2.99 19.89 13.60
N ARG A 323 2.25 19.82 14.71
CA ARG A 323 1.58 20.98 15.30
C ARG A 323 2.56 22.08 15.69
N GLN A 324 3.68 21.74 16.32
CA GLN A 324 4.72 22.75 16.63
C GLN A 324 5.35 23.33 15.37
N TYR A 325 5.51 22.54 14.30
CA TYR A 325 5.93 23.06 13.01
C TYR A 325 4.91 24.07 12.47
N LEU A 326 3.61 23.76 12.47
CA LEU A 326 2.57 24.67 12.01
C LEU A 326 2.50 25.96 12.81
N VAL A 327 2.62 25.88 14.14
CA VAL A 327 2.64 27.07 15.02
C VAL A 327 3.76 28.02 14.61
N ARG A 328 4.96 27.50 14.30
CA ARG A 328 6.07 28.34 13.82
C ARG A 328 5.85 28.82 12.39
N LYS A 329 5.39 27.94 11.50
CA LYS A 329 5.25 28.20 10.06
C LYS A 329 4.18 29.26 9.77
N LEU A 330 3.07 29.25 10.52
CA LEU A 330 1.91 30.11 10.32
C LEU A 330 1.75 31.18 11.41
N ASP A 331 2.77 31.38 12.27
CA ASP A 331 2.76 32.34 13.40
C ASP A 331 1.54 32.19 14.34
N LEU A 332 1.22 30.95 14.74
CA LEU A 332 0.06 30.63 15.58
C LEU A 332 0.33 30.72 17.08
N PHE A 333 1.29 31.56 17.49
CA PHE A 333 1.52 31.90 18.90
C PHE A 333 0.42 32.84 19.41
N ASN A 334 -0.81 32.34 19.50
CA ASN A 334 -2.00 33.14 19.77
C ASN A 334 -2.92 32.48 20.81
N GLN A 335 -3.95 33.23 21.20
CA GLN A 335 -4.90 32.83 22.23
C GLN A 335 -5.73 31.59 21.84
N LYS A 336 -6.06 31.44 20.55
CA LYS A 336 -6.79 30.26 20.02
C LYS A 336 -6.00 28.97 20.25
N GLU A 337 -4.68 29.02 20.06
CA GLU A 337 -3.82 27.87 20.32
C GLU A 337 -3.70 27.56 21.82
N ILE A 338 -3.64 28.57 22.69
CA ILE A 338 -3.68 28.37 24.14
C ILE A 338 -4.99 27.72 24.60
N GLU A 339 -6.13 28.14 24.06
CA GLU A 339 -7.46 27.61 24.39
C GLU A 339 -7.65 26.17 23.94
N SER A 340 -7.13 25.83 22.75
CA SER A 340 -7.19 24.45 22.25
C SER A 340 -6.37 23.50 23.15
N ILE A 341 -5.21 23.93 23.65
CA ILE A 341 -4.40 23.17 24.62
C ILE A 341 -5.11 23.02 25.95
N GLN A 342 -5.76 24.09 26.43
CA GLN A 342 -6.56 24.01 27.66
C GLN A 342 -7.72 23.01 27.51
N THR A 343 -8.33 22.94 26.34
CA THR A 343 -9.37 21.93 26.06
C THR A 343 -8.80 20.51 26.17
N LEU A 344 -7.63 20.25 25.59
CA LEU A 344 -6.96 18.95 25.71
C LEU A 344 -6.57 18.61 27.15
N LEU A 345 -6.09 19.58 27.92
CA LEU A 345 -5.73 19.40 29.33
C LEU A 345 -6.95 19.20 30.24
N ARG A 346 -8.10 19.82 29.93
CA ARG A 346 -9.36 19.56 30.64
C ARG A 346 -9.83 18.12 30.42
N SER A 347 -9.63 17.57 29.21
CA SER A 347 -9.97 16.19 28.90
C SER A 347 -9.01 15.17 29.55
N ASP A 348 -7.69 15.43 29.51
CA ASP A 348 -6.68 14.62 30.20
C ASP A 348 -5.58 15.51 30.79
N ILE A 349 -5.70 15.84 32.08
CA ILE A 349 -4.71 16.65 32.80
C ILE A 349 -3.36 15.95 32.93
N LYS A 350 -3.29 14.63 32.70
CA LYS A 350 -2.04 13.83 32.71
C LYS A 350 -1.40 13.75 31.32
N ASN A 351 -1.94 14.43 30.31
CA ASN A 351 -1.35 14.46 28.98
C ASN A 351 -0.08 15.33 28.95
N ASN A 352 1.08 14.71 29.17
CA ASN A 352 2.36 15.38 29.17
C ASN A 352 2.70 16.07 27.84
N SER A 353 2.19 15.57 26.70
CA SER A 353 2.41 16.20 25.40
C SER A 353 1.69 17.55 25.31
N ALA A 354 0.47 17.64 25.86
CA ALA A 354 -0.25 18.91 25.95
C ALA A 354 0.44 19.91 26.90
N TRP A 355 0.99 19.45 28.03
CA TRP A 355 1.81 20.28 28.92
C TRP A 355 3.09 20.79 28.23
N SER A 356 3.78 19.91 27.50
CA SER A 356 4.97 20.27 26.73
C SER A 356 4.63 21.28 25.63
N HIS A 357 3.52 21.09 24.93
CA HIS A 357 3.07 22.03 23.89
C HIS A 357 2.65 23.38 24.49
N ARG A 358 1.98 23.39 25.65
CA ARG A 358 1.69 24.62 26.39
C ARG A 358 2.98 25.39 26.70
N PHE A 359 4.00 24.69 27.19
CA PHE A 359 5.28 25.31 27.49
C PHE A 359 5.91 25.92 26.24
N PHE A 360 5.91 25.17 25.14
CA PHE A 360 6.39 25.66 23.85
C PHE A 360 5.64 26.92 23.38
N VAL A 361 4.31 26.93 23.37
CA VAL A 361 3.53 28.09 22.88
C VAL A 361 3.75 29.33 23.76
N VAL A 362 3.87 29.16 25.08
CA VAL A 362 4.06 30.29 26.00
C VAL A 362 5.49 30.84 25.98
N PHE A 363 6.50 29.98 25.88
CA PHE A 363 7.90 30.36 26.10
C PHE A 363 8.76 30.35 24.83
N SER A 364 8.17 30.12 23.66
CA SER A 364 8.90 30.10 22.37
C SER A 364 8.28 31.02 21.31
N ASP A 365 7.35 31.90 21.69
CA ASP A 365 6.86 32.96 20.80
C ASP A 365 8.00 33.96 20.52
N PRO A 366 8.43 34.12 19.25
CA PRO A 366 9.52 35.04 18.88
C PRO A 366 9.26 36.51 19.23
N LYS A 367 8.01 36.90 19.51
CA LYS A 367 7.63 38.27 19.89
C LYS A 367 8.02 38.62 21.33
N ILE A 368 8.17 37.61 22.20
CA ILE A 368 8.45 37.79 23.63
C ILE A 368 9.67 37.02 24.13
N SER A 369 10.04 35.92 23.49
CA SER A 369 11.17 35.08 23.91
C SER A 369 12.49 35.60 23.37
N THR A 370 13.56 35.38 24.13
CA THR A 370 14.92 35.75 23.71
C THR A 370 15.41 34.81 22.61
N PRO A 371 15.83 35.31 21.44
CA PRO A 371 16.35 34.49 20.35
C PRO A 371 17.51 33.58 20.81
N GLY A 372 17.40 32.29 20.51
CA GLY A 372 18.42 31.29 20.85
C GLY A 372 18.39 30.79 22.30
N SER A 373 17.51 31.31 23.17
CA SER A 373 17.34 30.79 24.53
C SER A 373 16.83 29.36 24.50
N LEU A 374 17.54 28.44 25.14
CA LEU A 374 17.09 27.04 25.22
C LEU A 374 15.88 26.91 26.13
N ALA A 375 15.01 25.92 25.90
CA ALA A 375 13.82 25.69 26.71
C ALA A 375 14.12 25.49 28.22
N THR A 376 15.33 25.03 28.55
CA THR A 376 15.80 24.79 29.92
C THR A 376 16.56 25.97 30.55
N GLU A 377 16.76 27.05 29.80
CA GLU A 377 17.50 28.23 30.27
C GLU A 377 16.58 29.31 30.80
N ARG A 378 17.13 30.17 31.66
CA ARG A 378 16.44 31.38 32.13
C ARG A 378 16.26 32.34 30.97
N ASP A 379 15.12 33.02 30.94
CA ASP A 379 14.87 34.09 29.98
C ASP A 379 14.46 35.35 30.73
N PHE A 380 15.39 36.30 30.83
CA PHE A 380 15.21 37.54 31.60
C PHE A 380 14.21 38.51 30.94
N ASN A 381 13.88 38.29 29.66
CA ASN A 381 12.94 39.14 28.92
C ASN A 381 11.49 38.67 29.05
N MET A 382 11.23 37.52 29.68
CA MET A 382 9.87 37.02 29.86
C MET A 382 9.05 37.94 30.80
N PRO A 383 7.88 38.43 30.37
CA PRO A 383 7.01 39.26 31.20
C PRO A 383 6.60 38.55 32.49
N SER A 384 6.70 39.25 33.63
CA SER A 384 6.38 38.68 34.95
C SER A 384 4.92 38.23 35.03
N GLU A 385 4.01 38.93 34.35
CA GLU A 385 2.58 38.62 34.31
C GLU A 385 2.31 37.26 33.64
N ILE A 386 3.10 36.89 32.63
CA ILE A 386 3.01 35.57 31.98
C ILE A 386 3.51 34.48 32.93
N ILE A 387 4.62 34.73 33.63
CA ILE A 387 5.17 33.79 34.61
C ILE A 387 4.16 33.54 35.73
N ASP A 388 3.59 34.60 36.30
CA ASP A 388 2.65 34.51 37.42
C ASP A 388 1.36 33.78 36.99
N ARG A 389 0.84 34.07 35.78
CA ARG A 389 -0.30 33.34 35.19
C ARG A 389 -0.01 31.84 35.05
N GLU A 390 1.16 31.47 34.54
CA GLU A 390 1.51 30.05 34.34
C GLU A 390 1.81 29.31 35.63
N ILE A 391 2.34 29.99 36.67
CA ILE A 391 2.46 29.44 38.02
C ILE A 391 1.08 29.10 38.56
N GLU A 392 0.12 30.03 38.52
CA GLU A 392 -1.24 29.75 39.01
C GLU A 392 -1.94 28.67 38.19
N PHE A 393 -1.71 28.61 36.87
CA PHE A 393 -2.23 27.53 36.04
C PHE A 393 -1.70 26.15 36.48
N ALA A 394 -0.39 26.03 36.72
CA ALA A 394 0.23 24.79 37.19
C ALA A 394 -0.27 24.39 38.59
N LYS A 395 -0.42 25.38 39.48
CA LYS A 395 -0.95 25.18 40.83
C LYS A 395 -2.39 24.65 40.80
N SER A 396 -3.25 25.30 40.02
CA SER A 396 -4.64 24.88 39.82
C SER A 396 -4.73 23.42 39.37
N ALA A 397 -3.98 23.05 38.33
CA ALA A 397 -3.95 21.67 37.84
C ALA A 397 -3.42 20.64 38.85
N THR A 398 -2.53 21.07 39.74
CA THR A 398 -1.99 20.23 40.81
C THR A 398 -3.04 19.97 41.90
N PHE A 399 -3.91 20.95 42.20
CA PHE A 399 -5.03 20.71 43.12
C PHE A 399 -5.97 19.62 42.61
N ASP A 400 -6.22 19.58 41.30
CA ASP A 400 -7.07 18.56 40.67
C ASP A 400 -6.41 17.17 40.69
N ALA A 401 -5.10 17.09 40.49
CA ALA A 401 -4.36 15.83 40.46
C ALA A 401 -2.97 15.93 41.13
N PRO A 402 -2.90 15.90 42.48
CA PRO A 402 -1.64 16.16 43.20
C PRO A 402 -0.49 15.21 42.87
N GLN A 403 -0.81 13.95 42.56
CA GLN A 403 0.18 12.91 42.21
C GLN A 403 0.48 12.86 40.71
N ASN A 404 -0.04 13.78 39.90
CA ASN A 404 0.32 13.90 38.49
C ASN A 404 1.67 14.64 38.35
N GLN A 405 2.67 14.00 37.75
CA GLN A 405 4.00 14.58 37.62
C GLN A 405 4.06 15.78 36.65
N SER A 406 3.22 15.81 35.61
CA SER A 406 3.31 16.84 34.56
C SER A 406 3.18 18.28 35.06
N PRO A 407 2.17 18.66 35.88
CA PRO A 407 2.08 20.03 36.40
C PRO A 407 3.25 20.41 37.33
N TRP A 408 3.82 19.46 38.10
CA TRP A 408 5.03 19.71 38.90
C TRP A 408 6.24 20.01 38.04
N ASN A 409 6.44 19.21 36.98
CA ASN A 409 7.53 19.43 36.03
C ASN A 409 7.34 20.76 35.28
N TYR A 410 6.10 21.07 34.89
CA TYR A 410 5.75 22.34 34.24
C TYR A 410 6.04 23.53 35.16
N LEU A 411 5.62 23.46 36.44
CA LEU A 411 5.90 24.49 37.45
C LEU A 411 7.40 24.75 37.60
N ARG A 412 8.21 23.68 37.71
CA ARG A 412 9.69 23.81 37.74
C ARG A 412 10.23 24.52 36.50
N GLY A 413 9.70 24.18 35.32
CA GLY A 413 10.06 24.82 34.05
C GLY A 413 9.72 26.32 34.03
N VAL A 414 8.50 26.68 34.44
CA VAL A 414 8.02 28.07 34.51
C VAL A 414 8.88 28.90 35.47
N LEU A 415 9.16 28.37 36.66
CA LEU A 415 10.01 29.05 37.65
C LEU A 415 11.43 29.26 37.11
N THR A 416 11.99 28.23 36.46
CA THR A 416 13.31 28.33 35.83
C THR A 416 13.31 29.39 34.75
N LYS A 417 12.34 29.38 33.83
CA LYS A 417 12.23 30.37 32.76
C LYS A 417 12.12 31.79 33.29
N GLY A 418 11.23 32.01 34.26
CA GLY A 418 11.00 33.30 34.89
C GLY A 418 12.04 33.74 35.92
N SER A 419 13.16 33.02 36.06
CA SER A 419 14.19 33.28 37.09
C SER A 419 13.62 33.38 38.52
N ARG A 420 12.57 32.60 38.82
CA ARG A 420 11.95 32.50 40.14
C ARG A 420 12.56 31.34 40.92
N LYS A 421 12.79 31.56 42.22
CA LYS A 421 13.30 30.55 43.14
C LYS A 421 12.24 29.48 43.43
N LEU A 422 12.64 28.22 43.58
CA LEU A 422 11.70 27.14 43.97
C LEU A 422 11.09 27.43 45.34
N ALA A 423 11.89 28.03 46.23
CA ALA A 423 11.47 28.42 47.58
C ALA A 423 10.24 29.33 47.62
N THR A 424 9.92 30.05 46.53
CA THR A 424 8.68 30.85 46.44
C THR A 424 7.42 30.00 46.49
N GLN A 425 7.51 28.70 46.17
CA GLN A 425 6.39 27.77 46.12
C GLN A 425 6.38 26.77 47.30
N GLU A 426 7.17 27.02 48.36
CA GLU A 426 7.23 26.13 49.54
C GLU A 426 5.85 25.92 50.18
N CYS A 427 5.12 27.02 50.40
CA CYS A 427 3.80 26.99 51.05
C CYS A 427 2.83 26.10 50.26
N PHE A 428 2.76 26.31 48.95
CA PHE A 428 1.92 25.54 48.04
C PHE A 428 2.30 24.06 48.01
N ALA A 429 3.59 23.73 47.88
CA ALA A 429 4.03 22.33 47.88
C ALA A 429 3.76 21.64 49.24
N GLY A 430 3.84 22.39 50.34
CA GLY A 430 3.51 21.94 51.69
C GLY A 430 2.02 21.57 51.91
N GLU A 431 1.12 21.97 51.02
CA GLU A 431 -0.29 21.52 51.06
C GLU A 431 -0.45 20.04 50.72
N PHE A 432 0.53 19.46 50.00
CA PHE A 432 0.50 18.09 49.51
C PHE A 432 1.56 17.17 50.14
N ALA A 433 2.51 17.72 50.88
CA ALA A 433 3.50 16.94 51.62
C ALA A 433 3.95 17.66 52.90
N LYS A 434 3.69 17.05 54.05
CA LYS A 434 4.05 17.55 55.38
C LYS A 434 4.89 16.52 56.12
N ILE A 435 6.09 16.92 56.54
CA ILE A 435 7.02 16.09 57.30
C ILE A 435 7.34 16.73 58.66
N PRO A 436 6.44 16.63 59.66
CA PRO A 436 6.64 17.27 60.96
C PRO A 436 7.83 16.64 61.68
N LYS A 437 8.58 17.43 62.48
CA LYS A 437 9.74 16.93 63.26
C LYS A 437 9.36 15.75 64.17
N GLU A 438 8.17 15.82 64.75
CA GLU A 438 7.58 14.77 65.58
C GLU A 438 6.18 14.44 65.05
N GLY A 439 5.80 13.16 65.06
CA GLY A 439 4.52 12.67 64.53
C GLY A 439 4.62 12.07 63.13
N GLU A 440 3.47 11.63 62.61
CA GLU A 440 3.34 10.98 61.30
C GLU A 440 3.42 11.99 60.15
N GLU A 441 4.11 11.63 59.07
CA GLU A 441 4.09 12.38 57.82
C GLU A 441 2.75 12.27 57.08
N ASP A 442 2.30 13.39 56.50
CA ASP A 442 1.12 13.46 55.63
C ASP A 442 1.59 13.82 54.21
N VAL A 443 1.82 12.79 53.39
CA VAL A 443 2.31 12.93 52.01
C VAL A 443 1.24 12.44 51.06
N LYS A 444 0.55 13.40 50.44
CA LYS A 444 -0.45 13.18 49.38
C LYS A 444 0.17 13.12 47.99
N SER A 445 1.35 13.72 47.84
CA SER A 445 2.11 13.71 46.59
C SER A 445 3.60 13.46 46.80
N SER A 446 4.14 12.40 46.20
CA SER A 446 5.59 12.17 46.20
C SER A 446 6.33 13.18 45.32
N HIS A 447 5.66 13.77 44.33
CA HIS A 447 6.21 14.86 43.53
C HIS A 447 6.32 16.16 44.31
N ALA A 448 5.35 16.44 45.19
CA ALA A 448 5.46 17.56 46.14
C ALA A 448 6.61 17.35 47.12
N LEU A 449 6.80 16.12 47.62
CA LEU A 449 7.92 15.79 48.52
C LEU A 449 9.29 15.96 47.83
N ASP A 450 9.42 15.55 46.55
CA ASP A 450 10.61 15.81 45.74
C ASP A 450 10.83 17.32 45.49
N PHE A 451 9.75 18.06 45.19
CA PHE A 451 9.82 19.52 45.05
C PHE A 451 10.31 20.20 46.33
N LEU A 452 9.76 19.81 47.49
CA LEU A 452 10.16 20.34 48.79
C LEU A 452 11.61 19.99 49.15
N ALA A 453 12.09 18.80 48.78
CA ALA A 453 13.49 18.44 48.99
C ALA A 453 14.45 19.44 48.31
N ASP A 454 14.14 19.86 47.07
CA ASP A 454 14.91 20.89 46.36
C ASP A 454 14.74 22.28 46.97
N VAL A 455 13.53 22.64 47.40
CA VAL A 455 13.26 23.90 48.11
C VAL A 455 14.09 24.01 49.38
N TRP A 456 14.10 22.97 50.22
CA TRP A 456 14.87 22.96 51.46
C TRP A 456 16.37 22.93 51.21
N ALA A 457 16.82 22.24 50.16
CA ALA A 457 18.22 22.33 49.72
C ALA A 457 18.60 23.76 49.31
N GLU A 458 17.76 24.45 48.53
CA GLU A 458 17.98 25.85 48.12
C GLU A 458 18.07 26.79 49.33
N LYS A 459 17.26 26.54 50.37
CA LYS A 459 17.26 27.28 51.65
C LYS A 459 18.35 26.85 52.63
N LYS A 460 19.18 25.85 52.28
CA LYS A 460 20.19 25.22 53.17
C LYS A 460 19.60 24.54 54.41
N GLU A 461 18.33 24.13 54.36
CA GLU A 461 17.66 23.32 55.39
C GLU A 461 17.95 21.82 55.16
N PHE A 462 19.23 21.44 55.15
CA PHE A 462 19.67 20.13 54.68
C PHE A 462 19.07 18.95 55.44
N GLU A 463 18.84 19.05 56.74
CA GLU A 463 18.21 17.97 57.53
C GLU A 463 16.80 17.64 57.05
N LYS A 464 16.01 18.66 56.68
CA LYS A 464 14.66 18.44 56.13
C LYS A 464 14.73 17.85 54.72
N ALA A 465 15.64 18.35 53.89
CA ALA A 465 15.86 17.83 52.55
C ALA A 465 16.29 16.36 52.58
N GLU A 466 17.26 16.00 53.43
CA GLU A 466 17.72 14.61 53.62
C GLU A 466 16.57 13.70 54.06
N ARG A 467 15.76 14.13 55.03
CA ARG A 467 14.59 13.37 55.48
C ARG A 467 13.58 13.15 54.36
N ALA A 468 13.32 14.17 53.54
CA ALA A 468 12.42 14.05 52.40
C ALA A 468 12.91 13.02 51.38
N LEU A 469 14.21 13.05 51.06
CA LEU A 469 14.85 12.10 50.15
C LEU A 469 14.86 10.67 50.70
N ASP A 470 15.06 10.50 52.00
CA ASP A 470 14.96 9.19 52.66
C ASP A 470 13.53 8.64 52.58
N LEU A 471 12.52 9.48 52.85
CA LEU A 471 11.11 9.09 52.71
C LEU A 471 10.75 8.71 51.27
N LEU A 472 11.29 9.41 50.26
CA LEU A 472 11.15 9.02 48.86
C LEU A 472 11.82 7.67 48.58
N ALA A 473 13.05 7.48 49.05
CA ALA A 473 13.83 6.26 48.86
C ALA A 473 13.21 5.01 49.49
N ASP A 474 12.66 5.16 50.70
CA ASP A 474 12.25 4.02 51.52
C ASP A 474 10.74 3.77 51.52
N LYS A 475 9.92 4.80 51.26
CA LYS A 475 8.46 4.70 51.35
C LYS A 475 7.72 5.10 50.08
N TYR A 476 7.92 6.32 49.58
CA TYR A 476 7.01 6.93 48.59
C TYR A 476 7.40 6.72 47.13
N ASP A 477 8.64 6.35 46.83
CA ASP A 477 9.13 6.17 45.47
C ASP A 477 10.35 5.24 45.38
N ARG A 478 10.17 4.05 45.97
CA ARG A 478 11.22 3.05 46.18
C ARG A 478 11.92 2.58 44.90
N ILE A 479 11.24 2.66 43.75
CA ILE A 479 11.81 2.28 42.45
C ILE A 479 13.02 3.17 42.08
N ARG A 480 13.04 4.43 42.54
CA ARG A 480 14.13 5.39 42.35
C ARG A 480 15.02 5.51 43.59
N LYS A 481 15.03 4.54 44.52
CA LYS A 481 15.84 4.55 45.75
C LYS A 481 17.30 4.97 45.51
N ASN A 482 17.97 4.37 44.52
CA ASN A 482 19.36 4.69 44.21
C ASN A 482 19.54 6.13 43.72
N TYR A 483 18.55 6.68 42.98
CA TYR A 483 18.56 8.07 42.54
C TYR A 483 18.38 9.03 43.73
N TRP A 484 17.49 8.73 44.67
CA TRP A 484 17.29 9.55 45.87
C TRP A 484 18.51 9.52 46.80
N MET A 485 19.13 8.36 46.97
CA MET A 485 20.39 8.23 47.72
C MET A 485 21.52 9.01 47.07
N PHE A 486 21.62 8.99 45.73
CA PHE A 486 22.56 9.82 44.98
C PHE A 486 22.28 11.31 45.20
N LYS A 487 21.03 11.77 45.03
CA LYS A 487 20.63 13.17 45.24
C LYS A 487 20.94 13.63 46.67
N ARG A 488 20.70 12.77 47.67
CA ARG A 488 21.02 13.02 49.08
C ARG A 488 22.51 13.20 49.30
N SER A 489 23.35 12.34 48.71
CA SER A 489 24.81 12.46 48.82
C SER A 489 25.35 13.78 48.25
N GLY A 490 24.65 14.37 47.28
CA GLY A 490 25.01 15.65 46.67
C GLY A 490 24.61 16.90 47.46
N LEU A 491 23.73 16.80 48.45
CA LEU A 491 23.18 17.98 49.17
C LEU A 491 24.27 18.81 49.87
N ARG A 492 25.29 18.16 50.42
CA ARG A 492 26.40 18.81 51.16
C ARG A 492 27.68 18.97 50.30
N GLY A 493 27.70 18.41 49.09
CA GLY A 493 28.88 18.39 48.20
C GLY A 493 29.16 19.71 47.49
N SER A 494 28.21 20.65 47.47
CA SER A 494 28.36 21.97 46.84
C SER A 494 29.22 22.96 47.63
N GLU A 495 29.65 22.63 48.85
CA GLU A 495 30.65 23.43 49.60
C GLU A 495 32.11 23.05 49.29
N LEU A 496 32.37 21.88 48.66
CA LEU A 496 33.73 21.37 48.42
C LEU A 496 34.36 21.80 47.08
N ASN A 497 33.62 22.46 46.19
CA ASN A 497 34.11 22.88 44.86
C ASN A 497 34.37 24.40 44.72
N LEU A 498 34.44 25.13 45.84
CA LEU A 498 34.79 26.57 45.86
C LEU A 498 36.24 26.84 46.29
N SER A 499 37.09 25.81 46.35
CA SER A 499 38.51 25.94 46.71
C SER A 499 39.43 25.17 45.76
N ILE A 500 39.39 25.47 44.46
CA ILE A 500 40.53 25.35 43.53
C ILE A 500 40.49 26.51 42.53
#